data_AF-A0A948AUX7-F1
#
_entry.id   AF-A0A948AUX7-F1
#
_cell.length_a   1.000
_cell.length_b   1.000
_cell.length_c   1.000
_cell.angle_alpha   90.00
_cell.angle_beta   90.00
_cell.angle_gamma   90.00
#
_symmetry.space_group_name_H-M   'P 1'
#
loop_
_entity.id
_entity.type
_entity.pdbx_description
1 polymer ?
#
loop_
_entity_poly.entity_id
_entity_poly.type
_entity_poly.pdbx_seq_one_letter_code
_entity_poly.pdbx_strand_id
1 'polypeptide(L)'
;MEYYRLTLEDFKRVFEFGTNYYIDPSKNTTGRTTGEPRGLGAILDAFTLGKITEIGIEKILTELNGDKKYMLDFDIKSNAQVKDEPDIIHIEENGNLREPAIFVEIKNTSENDRWIGLTEEQFNTIKRSAGSNKIYMIYASINSETINNNPKTTDLTGMFLKEIENQDKSTIFQKFADLNAECRIEFIISSEDLENFAYAFERGMNMYETRLFEEKKSTSFYSRAGVRRDVLKIKEYKNFDSIMKLEIEKSLYPEKEDISKFKVKGNFKLIYKKKKTYIECLSNVSIGNDVFGNFKLKKDKFYSFNLATLG
;
A
#
# COMPACT_ATOMS: atom_id res chain seq x y z
N MET A 1 -9.46 -8.76 13.64
CA MET A 1 -9.26 -7.81 12.53
C MET A 1 -10.49 -7.97 11.66
N GLU A 2 -11.20 -6.89 11.40
CA GLU A 2 -12.53 -6.92 10.79
C GLU A 2 -12.39 -7.04 9.27
N TYR A 3 -13.14 -7.97 8.70
CA TYR A 3 -13.15 -8.24 7.27
C TYR A 3 -14.58 -8.53 6.83
N TYR A 4 -14.84 -8.31 5.55
CA TYR A 4 -16.10 -8.65 4.90
C TYR A 4 -15.83 -9.45 3.64
N ARG A 5 -16.55 -10.56 3.48
CA ARG A 5 -16.47 -11.39 2.28
C ARG A 5 -17.37 -10.79 1.20
N LEU A 6 -16.75 -10.30 0.13
CA LEU A 6 -17.46 -9.64 -0.96
C LEU A 6 -18.36 -10.62 -1.70
N THR A 7 -19.56 -10.16 -2.03
CA THR A 7 -20.59 -10.94 -2.71
C THR A 7 -20.68 -10.58 -4.18
N LEU A 8 -21.33 -11.43 -4.98
CA LEU A 8 -21.62 -11.13 -6.39
C LEU A 8 -22.36 -9.79 -6.55
N GLU A 9 -23.23 -9.43 -5.61
CA GLU A 9 -24.00 -8.19 -5.68
C GLU A 9 -23.12 -6.95 -5.47
N ASP A 10 -22.12 -7.05 -4.59
CA ASP A 10 -21.12 -5.99 -4.39
C ASP A 10 -20.34 -5.74 -5.69
N PHE A 11 -19.95 -6.81 -6.40
CA PHE A 11 -19.29 -6.70 -7.69
C PHE A 11 -20.22 -6.13 -8.77
N LYS A 12 -21.48 -6.56 -8.84
CA LYS A 12 -22.44 -5.99 -9.80
C LYS A 12 -22.58 -4.49 -9.64
N ARG A 13 -22.68 -3.97 -8.41
CA ARG A 13 -22.76 -2.53 -8.14
C ARG A 13 -21.55 -1.76 -8.70
N VAL A 14 -20.35 -2.32 -8.57
CA VAL A 14 -19.11 -1.73 -9.12
C VAL A 14 -19.10 -1.78 -10.64
N PHE A 15 -19.47 -2.91 -11.23
CA PHE A 15 -19.52 -3.07 -12.69
C PHE A 15 -20.59 -2.21 -13.34
N GLU A 16 -21.74 -2.06 -12.68
CA GLU A 16 -22.80 -1.15 -13.09
C GLU A 16 -22.30 0.29 -13.09
N PHE A 17 -21.63 0.74 -12.02
CA PHE A 17 -21.01 2.07 -11.98
C PHE A 17 -20.02 2.28 -13.14
N GLY A 18 -19.07 1.35 -13.35
CA GLY A 18 -18.08 1.48 -14.42
C GLY A 18 -18.69 1.44 -15.82
N THR A 19 -19.73 0.62 -16.03
CA THR A 19 -20.46 0.55 -17.30
C THR A 19 -21.24 1.83 -17.56
N ASN A 20 -22.00 2.31 -16.56
CA ASN A 20 -22.75 3.55 -16.64
C ASN A 20 -21.82 4.75 -16.88
N TYR A 21 -20.64 4.77 -16.24
CA TYR A 21 -19.63 5.80 -16.48
C TYR A 21 -19.15 5.79 -17.93
N TYR A 22 -18.89 4.62 -18.51
CA TYR A 22 -18.37 4.49 -19.86
C TYR A 22 -19.38 4.91 -20.94
N ILE A 23 -20.66 4.59 -20.75
CA ILE A 23 -21.71 4.93 -21.73
C ILE A 23 -22.23 6.37 -21.60
N ASP A 24 -21.92 7.06 -20.49
CA ASP A 24 -22.34 8.45 -20.27
C ASP A 24 -21.63 9.39 -21.27
N PRO A 25 -22.38 10.09 -22.16
CA PRO A 25 -21.78 10.94 -23.18
C PRO A 25 -21.12 12.21 -22.63
N SER A 26 -21.38 12.58 -21.37
CA SER A 26 -20.72 13.71 -20.70
C SER A 26 -19.31 13.36 -20.20
N LYS A 27 -18.96 12.07 -20.20
CA LYS A 27 -17.66 11.58 -19.74
C LYS A 27 -16.65 11.50 -20.87
N ASN A 28 -15.45 12.01 -20.58
CA ASN A 28 -14.31 11.79 -21.43
C ASN A 28 -13.70 10.43 -21.11
N THR A 29 -13.54 9.57 -22.12
CA THR A 29 -12.94 8.25 -21.99
C THR A 29 -11.45 8.24 -22.28
N THR A 30 -10.78 9.40 -22.40
CA THR A 30 -9.31 9.41 -22.56
C THR A 30 -8.57 9.19 -21.24
N GLY A 31 -7.42 8.54 -21.30
CA GLY A 31 -6.54 8.33 -20.16
C GLY A 31 -5.89 9.63 -19.70
N ARG A 32 -5.92 9.90 -18.39
CA ARG A 32 -5.38 11.12 -17.79
C ARG A 32 -3.87 11.32 -18.04
N THR A 33 -3.12 10.24 -18.22
CA THR A 33 -1.65 10.27 -18.32
C THR A 33 -1.13 10.18 -19.75
N THR A 34 -1.73 9.33 -20.59
CA THR A 34 -1.27 9.09 -21.98
C THR A 34 -2.13 9.80 -23.03
N GLY A 35 -3.31 10.30 -22.66
CA GLY A 35 -4.27 10.89 -23.59
C GLY A 35 -4.97 9.85 -24.50
N GLU A 36 -4.64 8.56 -24.35
CA GLU A 36 -5.18 7.51 -25.21
C GLU A 36 -6.64 7.18 -24.87
N PRO A 37 -7.47 6.82 -25.86
CA PRO A 37 -8.82 6.34 -25.59
C PRO A 37 -8.82 5.10 -24.69
N ARG A 38 -9.65 5.09 -23.64
CA ARG A 38 -9.91 3.93 -22.79
C ARG A 38 -11.20 3.27 -23.25
N GLY A 39 -11.12 2.00 -23.64
CA GLY A 39 -12.29 1.16 -23.81
C GLY A 39 -12.91 0.75 -22.47
N LEU A 40 -14.08 0.10 -22.53
CA LEU A 40 -14.82 -0.35 -21.35
C LEU A 40 -13.96 -1.18 -20.38
N GLY A 41 -13.17 -2.14 -20.88
CA GLY A 41 -12.30 -2.96 -20.03
C GLY A 41 -11.32 -2.12 -19.19
N ALA A 42 -10.68 -1.12 -19.80
CA ALA A 42 -9.77 -0.23 -19.08
C ALA A 42 -10.48 0.69 -18.07
N ILE A 43 -11.76 1.02 -18.31
CA ILE A 43 -12.58 1.76 -17.36
C ILE A 43 -12.97 0.89 -16.17
N LEU A 44 -13.42 -0.35 -16.42
CA LEU A 44 -13.74 -1.31 -15.38
C LEU A 44 -12.51 -1.55 -14.50
N ASP A 45 -11.37 -1.87 -15.09
CA ASP A 45 -10.13 -2.09 -14.33
C ASP A 45 -9.71 -0.87 -13.49
N ALA A 46 -9.93 0.35 -14.00
CA ALA A 46 -9.59 1.58 -13.30
C ALA A 46 -10.47 1.86 -12.07
N PHE A 47 -11.74 1.46 -12.09
CA PHE A 47 -12.68 1.72 -11.01
C PHE A 47 -12.84 0.54 -10.04
N THR A 48 -12.69 -0.70 -10.54
CA THR A 48 -13.12 -1.89 -9.80
C THR A 48 -12.47 -1.99 -8.44
N LEU A 49 -11.14 -1.89 -8.37
CA LEU A 49 -10.40 -2.04 -7.11
C LEU A 49 -10.74 -0.95 -6.08
N GLY A 50 -10.88 0.30 -6.50
CA GLY A 50 -11.23 1.40 -5.61
C GLY A 50 -12.65 1.27 -5.08
N LYS A 51 -13.63 1.15 -5.99
CA LYS A 51 -15.06 1.10 -5.63
C LYS A 51 -15.44 -0.17 -4.86
N ILE A 52 -14.82 -1.32 -5.15
CA ILE A 52 -15.07 -2.54 -4.36
C ILE A 52 -14.49 -2.42 -2.95
N THR A 53 -13.36 -1.69 -2.78
CA THR A 53 -12.79 -1.41 -1.45
C THR A 53 -13.73 -0.50 -0.67
N GLU A 54 -14.27 0.56 -1.28
CA GLU A 54 -15.28 1.43 -0.66
C GLU A 54 -16.51 0.63 -0.18
N ILE A 55 -17.05 -0.26 -1.03
CA ILE A 55 -18.17 -1.14 -0.65
C ILE A 55 -17.80 -2.07 0.50
N GLY A 56 -16.62 -2.68 0.46
CA GLY A 56 -16.15 -3.55 1.55
C GLY A 56 -16.13 -2.81 2.89
N ILE A 57 -15.64 -1.56 2.91
CA ILE A 57 -15.66 -0.71 4.10
C ILE A 57 -17.07 -0.35 4.53
N GLU A 58 -17.96 0.03 3.60
CA GLU A 58 -19.38 0.29 3.88
C GLU A 58 -20.01 -0.89 4.63
N LYS A 59 -19.77 -2.12 4.15
CA LYS A 59 -20.31 -3.34 4.75
C LYS A 59 -19.74 -3.61 6.13
N ILE A 60 -18.42 -3.52 6.29
CA ILE A 60 -17.76 -3.67 7.60
C ILE A 60 -18.35 -2.67 8.60
N LEU A 61 -18.43 -1.39 8.25
CA LEU A 61 -18.96 -0.36 9.15
C LEU A 61 -20.43 -0.60 9.51
N THR A 62 -21.25 -1.04 8.55
CA THR A 62 -22.66 -1.38 8.76
C THR A 62 -22.82 -2.60 9.68
N GLU A 63 -22.03 -3.65 9.50
CA GLU A 63 -22.07 -4.85 10.36
C GLU A 63 -21.67 -4.54 11.81
N LEU A 64 -20.71 -3.62 11.99
CA LEU A 64 -20.28 -3.17 13.32
C LEU A 64 -21.29 -2.25 14.00
N ASN A 65 -22.08 -1.53 13.20
CA ASN A 65 -23.06 -0.57 13.68
C ASN A 65 -24.43 -0.98 13.15
N GLY A 66 -25.05 -2.01 13.73
CA GLY A 66 -26.28 -2.62 13.21
C GLY A 66 -27.47 -1.66 13.00
N ASP A 67 -27.46 -0.48 13.62
CA ASP A 67 -28.50 0.56 13.47
C ASP A 67 -28.14 1.65 12.44
N LYS A 68 -26.93 1.59 11.85
CA LYS A 68 -26.42 2.57 10.89
C LYS A 68 -26.19 1.91 9.55
N LYS A 69 -26.64 2.56 8.48
CA LYS A 69 -26.24 2.22 7.11
C LYS A 69 -25.46 3.38 6.51
N TYR A 70 -24.32 3.06 5.94
CA TYR A 70 -23.41 4.03 5.33
C TYR A 70 -23.69 4.09 3.82
N MET A 71 -23.72 5.29 3.25
CA MET A 71 -24.00 5.50 1.83
C MET A 71 -22.78 6.11 1.16
N LEU A 72 -22.29 5.43 0.12
CA LEU A 72 -21.10 5.83 -0.63
C LEU A 72 -21.43 6.80 -1.77
N ASP A 73 -20.44 7.61 -2.20
CA ASP A 73 -20.55 8.43 -3.42
C ASP A 73 -20.35 7.59 -4.69
N PHE A 74 -21.45 7.21 -5.32
CA PHE A 74 -21.49 6.49 -6.61
C PHE A 74 -22.10 7.35 -7.72
N ASP A 75 -22.23 8.67 -7.51
CA ASP A 75 -22.85 9.55 -8.48
C ASP A 75 -21.89 9.87 -9.64
N ILE A 76 -22.35 9.62 -10.87
CA ILE A 76 -21.60 9.96 -12.09
C ILE A 76 -21.79 11.45 -12.37
N LYS A 77 -20.86 12.27 -11.86
CA LYS A 77 -20.90 13.74 -11.99
C LYS A 77 -20.17 14.21 -13.24
N SER A 78 -20.67 15.20 -13.98
CA SER A 78 -19.91 15.79 -15.09
C SER A 78 -18.56 16.36 -14.62
N ASN A 79 -17.58 16.50 -15.52
CA ASN A 79 -16.23 16.99 -15.15
C ASN A 79 -16.25 18.36 -14.45
N ALA A 80 -17.24 19.22 -14.76
CA ALA A 80 -17.41 20.52 -14.12
C ALA A 80 -18.02 20.45 -12.71
N GLN A 81 -18.60 19.32 -12.33
CA GLN A 81 -19.25 19.07 -11.05
C GLN A 81 -18.41 18.22 -10.09
N VAL A 82 -17.29 17.66 -10.58
CA VAL A 82 -16.39 16.89 -9.71
C VAL A 82 -15.83 17.82 -8.63
N LYS A 83 -16.20 17.52 -7.40
CA LYS A 83 -15.62 18.07 -6.18
C LYS A 83 -14.99 16.92 -5.42
N ASP A 84 -14.00 17.22 -4.58
CA ASP A 84 -13.45 16.23 -3.65
C ASP A 84 -14.45 16.06 -2.50
N GLU A 85 -15.39 15.15 -2.70
CA GLU A 85 -16.38 14.73 -1.72
C GLU A 85 -15.87 13.55 -0.90
N PRO A 86 -16.33 13.38 0.35
CA PRO A 86 -15.97 12.20 1.13
C PRO A 86 -16.53 10.95 0.49
N ASP A 87 -15.84 9.81 0.65
CA ASP A 87 -16.31 8.55 0.08
C ASP A 87 -17.61 8.06 0.72
N ILE A 88 -17.86 8.44 1.98
CA ILE A 88 -19.15 8.26 2.66
C ILE A 88 -19.85 9.62 2.73
N ILE A 89 -21.00 9.73 2.07
CA ILE A 89 -21.73 11.00 1.94
C ILE A 89 -22.94 11.11 2.88
N HIS A 90 -23.55 9.98 3.26
CA HIS A 90 -24.69 9.95 4.16
C HIS A 90 -24.67 8.73 5.09
N ILE A 91 -25.35 8.86 6.23
CA ILE A 91 -25.60 7.79 7.17
C ILE A 91 -27.10 7.77 7.46
N GLU A 92 -27.74 6.63 7.24
CA GLU A 92 -29.09 6.34 7.72
C GLU A 92 -28.98 5.74 9.13
N GLU A 93 -29.60 6.39 10.11
CA GLU A 93 -29.60 5.94 11.52
C GLU A 93 -31.00 6.13 12.10
N ASN A 94 -31.61 5.05 12.60
CA ASN A 94 -32.98 5.05 13.11
C ASN A 94 -34.02 5.63 12.12
N GLY A 95 -33.84 5.35 10.82
CA GLY A 95 -34.71 5.86 9.75
C GLY A 95 -34.50 7.33 9.38
N ASN A 96 -33.54 8.02 10.02
CA ASN A 96 -33.17 9.39 9.68
C ASN A 96 -31.89 9.40 8.85
N LEU A 97 -31.94 10.12 7.73
CA LEU A 97 -30.77 10.38 6.90
C LEU A 97 -30.04 11.63 7.42
N ARG A 98 -28.73 11.53 7.63
CA ARG A 98 -27.87 12.65 8.01
C ARG A 98 -26.52 12.59 7.32
N GLU A 99 -25.86 13.74 7.24
CA GLU A 99 -24.46 13.81 6.83
C GLU A 99 -23.53 13.23 7.92
N PRO A 100 -22.37 12.66 7.55
CA PRO A 100 -21.33 12.30 8.50
C PRO A 100 -20.76 13.53 9.23
N ALA A 101 -20.48 13.39 10.53
CA ALA A 101 -19.80 14.42 11.32
C ALA A 101 -18.27 14.45 11.11
N ILE A 102 -17.76 13.55 10.26
CA ILE A 102 -16.35 13.38 9.92
C ILE A 102 -16.21 13.22 8.41
N PHE A 103 -15.08 13.63 7.87
CA PHE A 103 -14.71 13.36 6.48
C PHE A 103 -13.99 12.00 6.43
N VAL A 104 -14.47 11.10 5.57
CA VAL A 104 -13.87 9.76 5.39
C VAL A 104 -13.33 9.64 3.97
N GLU A 105 -12.06 9.29 3.88
CA GLU A 105 -11.38 8.88 2.65
C GLU A 105 -11.05 7.39 2.76
N ILE A 106 -11.32 6.61 1.72
CA ILE A 106 -11.07 5.18 1.65
C ILE A 106 -10.02 4.93 0.57
N LYS A 107 -8.96 4.21 0.94
CA LYS A 107 -7.89 3.83 0.02
C LYS A 107 -7.67 2.34 0.04
N ASN A 108 -7.44 1.79 -1.15
CA ASN A 108 -6.90 0.45 -1.27
C ASN A 108 -5.39 0.46 -0.94
N THR A 109 -4.93 -0.61 -0.30
CA THR A 109 -3.51 -0.92 -0.10
C THR A 109 -3.22 -2.40 -0.36
N SER A 110 -1.97 -2.71 -0.68
CA SER A 110 -1.46 -4.06 -0.90
C SER A 110 -0.33 -4.40 0.07
N GLU A 111 -0.14 -5.69 0.36
CA GLU A 111 0.99 -6.17 1.18
C GLU A 111 2.38 -5.82 0.59
N ASN A 112 2.42 -5.47 -0.69
CA ASN A 112 3.63 -5.10 -1.39
C ASN A 112 3.89 -3.60 -1.36
N ASP A 113 2.93 -2.78 -0.92
CA ASP A 113 3.12 -1.35 -0.77
C ASP A 113 4.21 -1.11 0.29
N ARG A 114 5.25 -0.39 -0.12
CA ARG A 114 6.34 -0.02 0.79
C ARG A 114 6.08 1.28 1.51
N TRP A 115 5.36 2.15 0.82
CA TRP A 115 4.94 3.46 1.27
C TRP A 115 3.48 3.62 0.91
N ILE A 116 2.77 4.26 1.83
CA ILE A 116 1.38 4.64 1.71
C ILE A 116 1.30 6.12 2.00
N GLY A 117 0.34 6.81 1.39
CA GLY A 117 0.16 8.22 1.60
C GLY A 117 -0.65 8.86 0.48
N LEU A 118 -0.63 10.18 0.46
CA LEU A 118 -1.32 11.00 -0.52
C LEU A 118 -0.32 11.94 -1.17
N THR A 119 -0.63 12.39 -2.38
CA THR A 119 0.08 13.56 -2.91
C THR A 119 -0.31 14.79 -2.07
N GLU A 120 0.58 15.76 -1.96
CA GLU A 120 0.31 17.01 -1.25
C GLU A 120 -0.91 17.74 -1.84
N GLU A 121 -1.09 17.68 -3.15
CA GLU A 121 -2.26 18.24 -3.83
C GLU A 121 -3.56 17.57 -3.40
N GLN A 122 -3.60 16.24 -3.37
CA GLN A 122 -4.78 15.48 -2.92
C GLN A 122 -5.08 15.78 -1.46
N PHE A 123 -4.06 15.72 -0.60
CA PHE A 123 -4.23 15.97 0.83
C PHE A 123 -4.78 17.37 1.11
N ASN A 124 -4.22 18.40 0.45
CA ASN A 124 -4.70 19.77 0.60
C ASN A 124 -6.13 19.95 0.06
N THR A 125 -6.52 19.22 -0.97
CA THR A 125 -7.87 19.32 -1.52
C THR A 125 -8.89 18.66 -0.60
N ILE A 126 -8.59 17.48 -0.05
CA ILE A 126 -9.37 16.84 1.01
C ILE A 126 -9.54 17.77 2.22
N LYS A 127 -8.46 18.42 2.69
CA LYS A 127 -8.55 19.37 3.81
C LYS A 127 -9.46 20.56 3.52
N ARG A 128 -9.42 21.12 2.31
CA ARG A 128 -10.30 22.23 1.92
C ARG A 128 -11.77 21.77 1.88
N SER A 129 -12.02 20.59 1.33
CA SER A 129 -13.36 20.02 1.25
C SER A 129 -13.96 19.66 2.62
N ALA A 130 -13.13 19.14 3.52
CA ALA A 130 -13.57 18.76 4.87
C ALA A 130 -13.96 19.96 5.75
N GLY A 131 -13.45 21.16 5.47
CA GLY A 131 -13.70 22.35 6.28
C GLY A 131 -13.22 22.16 7.73
N SER A 132 -14.15 22.19 8.68
CA SER A 132 -13.87 21.97 10.11
C SER A 132 -13.97 20.50 10.55
N ASN A 133 -14.38 19.60 9.66
CA ASN A 133 -14.58 18.20 10.03
C ASN A 133 -13.24 17.50 10.25
N LYS A 134 -13.22 16.58 11.21
CA LYS A 134 -12.07 15.67 11.37
C LYS A 134 -12.00 14.74 10.17
N ILE A 135 -10.80 14.48 9.70
CA ILE A 135 -10.54 13.68 8.50
C ILE A 135 -9.90 12.37 8.93
N TYR A 136 -10.48 11.27 8.47
CA TYR A 136 -9.97 9.92 8.66
C TYR A 136 -9.79 9.24 7.31
N MET A 137 -8.62 8.63 7.13
CA MET A 137 -8.29 7.81 5.97
C MET A 137 -8.31 6.35 6.40
N ILE A 138 -9.20 5.57 5.82
CA ILE A 138 -9.32 4.12 6.04
C ILE A 138 -8.57 3.42 4.91
N TYR A 139 -7.51 2.70 5.28
CA TYR A 139 -6.76 1.88 4.33
C TYR A 139 -7.20 0.42 4.47
N ALA A 140 -7.62 -0.14 3.35
CA ALA A 140 -8.09 -1.52 3.29
C ALA A 140 -7.45 -2.28 2.14
N SER A 141 -7.30 -3.59 2.33
CA SER A 141 -6.82 -4.50 1.31
C SER A 141 -7.96 -5.36 0.77
N ILE A 142 -7.79 -5.81 -0.47
CA ILE A 142 -8.62 -6.86 -1.08
C ILE A 142 -7.75 -8.10 -1.23
N ASN A 143 -8.15 -9.19 -0.60
CA ASN A 143 -7.42 -10.46 -0.61
C ASN A 143 -8.29 -11.54 -1.24
N SER A 144 -7.67 -12.43 -2.01
CA SER A 144 -8.36 -13.53 -2.68
C SER A 144 -7.44 -14.76 -2.69
N GLU A 145 -8.03 -15.96 -2.57
CA GLU A 145 -7.24 -17.19 -2.67
C GLU A 145 -6.94 -17.51 -4.14
N THR A 146 -5.67 -17.75 -4.44
CA THR A 146 -5.22 -18.06 -5.80
C THR A 146 -5.41 -19.53 -6.16
N ILE A 147 -5.69 -19.80 -7.44
CA ILE A 147 -5.62 -21.16 -7.99
C ILE A 147 -4.16 -21.49 -8.33
N ASN A 148 -3.66 -22.65 -7.88
CA ASN A 148 -2.33 -23.16 -8.20
C ASN A 148 -1.19 -22.16 -7.92
N ASN A 149 -1.31 -21.34 -6.87
CA ASN A 149 -0.37 -20.27 -6.53
C ASN A 149 -0.13 -19.25 -7.67
N ASN A 150 -1.10 -19.09 -8.58
CA ASN A 150 -1.00 -18.12 -9.66
C ASN A 150 -1.80 -16.84 -9.32
N PRO A 151 -1.14 -15.71 -9.00
CA PRO A 151 -1.81 -14.47 -8.61
C PRO A 151 -2.64 -13.85 -9.74
N LYS A 152 -2.44 -14.25 -11.00
CA LYS A 152 -3.25 -13.75 -12.12
C LYS A 152 -4.66 -14.34 -12.14
N THR A 153 -4.91 -15.41 -11.37
CA THR A 153 -6.23 -16.06 -11.32
C THR A 153 -7.23 -15.32 -10.45
N THR A 154 -6.76 -14.36 -9.63
CA THR A 154 -7.57 -13.56 -8.72
C THR A 154 -7.79 -12.13 -9.23
N ASP A 155 -7.75 -11.96 -10.56
CA ASP A 155 -8.14 -10.69 -11.17
C ASP A 155 -9.64 -10.45 -10.91
N LEU A 156 -9.98 -9.31 -10.31
CA LEU A 156 -11.35 -9.01 -9.87
C LEU A 156 -12.34 -9.01 -11.04
N THR A 157 -11.92 -8.50 -12.20
CA THR A 157 -12.73 -8.49 -13.41
C THR A 157 -12.92 -9.90 -13.96
N GLY A 158 -11.85 -10.69 -14.04
CA GLY A 158 -11.90 -12.08 -14.45
C GLY A 158 -12.77 -12.96 -13.55
N MET A 159 -12.67 -12.79 -12.23
CA MET A 159 -13.50 -13.50 -11.24
C MET A 159 -14.99 -13.16 -11.42
N PHE A 160 -15.33 -11.87 -11.58
CA PHE A 160 -16.73 -11.47 -11.83
C PHE A 160 -17.26 -12.06 -13.14
N LEU A 161 -16.49 -11.95 -14.24
CA LEU A 161 -16.88 -12.47 -15.54
C LEU A 161 -17.09 -13.98 -15.51
N LYS A 162 -16.32 -14.73 -14.72
CA LYS A 162 -16.51 -16.17 -14.51
C LYS A 162 -17.90 -16.49 -13.93
N GLU A 163 -18.34 -15.76 -12.92
CA GLU A 163 -19.63 -16.01 -12.25
C GLU A 163 -20.83 -15.73 -13.15
N ILE A 164 -20.71 -14.74 -14.03
CA ILE A 164 -21.80 -14.36 -14.94
C ILE A 164 -21.69 -15.02 -16.32
N GLU A 165 -20.63 -15.79 -16.58
CA GLU A 165 -20.41 -16.47 -17.86
C GLU A 165 -21.49 -17.53 -18.08
N ASN A 166 -22.20 -17.43 -19.20
CA ASN A 166 -23.04 -18.51 -19.67
C ASN A 166 -22.15 -19.65 -20.20
N GLN A 167 -22.02 -20.71 -19.41
CA GLN A 167 -21.12 -21.83 -19.71
C GLN A 167 -21.50 -22.62 -20.96
N ASP A 168 -22.76 -22.57 -21.41
CA ASP A 168 -23.17 -23.18 -22.68
C ASP A 168 -22.61 -22.42 -23.90
N LYS A 169 -22.22 -21.15 -23.71
CA LYS A 169 -21.73 -20.27 -24.78
C LYS A 169 -20.21 -20.08 -24.75
N SER A 170 -19.60 -20.10 -23.57
CA SER A 170 -18.17 -19.83 -23.39
C SER A 170 -17.65 -20.45 -22.09
N THR A 171 -16.37 -20.78 -22.06
CA THR A 171 -15.66 -21.25 -20.85
C THR A 171 -14.33 -20.54 -20.65
N ILE A 172 -14.18 -19.36 -21.26
CA ILE A 172 -12.91 -18.62 -21.34
C ILE A 172 -12.50 -18.14 -19.94
N PHE A 173 -13.47 -17.74 -19.11
CA PHE A 173 -13.22 -17.20 -17.77
C PHE A 173 -13.12 -18.28 -16.68
N GLN A 174 -13.34 -19.55 -17.00
CA GLN A 174 -13.31 -20.64 -16.02
C GLN A 174 -11.92 -20.92 -15.41
N LYS A 175 -10.86 -20.32 -15.97
CA LYS A 175 -9.50 -20.38 -15.40
C LYS A 175 -9.27 -19.42 -14.22
N PHE A 176 -10.16 -18.46 -14.01
CA PHE A 176 -10.11 -17.55 -12.86
C PHE A 176 -10.64 -18.25 -11.59
N ALA A 177 -10.28 -17.71 -10.43
CA ALA A 177 -10.85 -18.11 -9.15
C ALA A 177 -12.36 -17.84 -9.13
N ASP A 178 -13.09 -18.66 -8.36
CA ASP A 178 -14.47 -18.31 -7.97
C ASP A 178 -14.46 -17.04 -7.12
N LEU A 179 -15.58 -16.35 -6.98
CA LEU A 179 -15.67 -15.17 -6.11
C LEU A 179 -15.34 -15.52 -4.65
N ASN A 180 -14.13 -15.16 -4.23
CA ASN A 180 -13.58 -15.40 -2.90
C ASN A 180 -12.86 -14.17 -2.33
N ALA A 181 -13.13 -12.98 -2.89
CA ALA A 181 -12.49 -11.74 -2.47
C ALA A 181 -13.00 -11.30 -1.09
N GLU A 182 -12.08 -10.88 -0.23
CA GLU A 182 -12.33 -10.37 1.11
C GLU A 182 -11.74 -8.96 1.24
N CYS A 183 -12.55 -8.03 1.72
CA CYS A 183 -12.07 -6.70 2.10
C CYS A 183 -11.69 -6.69 3.58
N ARG A 184 -10.51 -6.16 3.90
CA ARG A 184 -10.01 -6.06 5.29
C ARG A 184 -9.53 -4.65 5.59
N ILE A 185 -9.94 -4.09 6.72
CA ILE A 185 -9.34 -2.86 7.24
C ILE A 185 -7.95 -3.19 7.77
N GLU A 186 -6.92 -2.56 7.20
CA GLU A 186 -5.54 -2.71 7.65
C GLU A 186 -5.25 -1.74 8.79
N PHE A 187 -5.58 -0.47 8.58
CA PHE A 187 -5.38 0.60 9.55
C PHE A 187 -6.20 1.84 9.17
N ILE A 188 -6.35 2.74 10.14
CA ILE A 188 -7.02 4.03 10.00
C ILE A 188 -6.04 5.09 10.49
N ILE A 189 -5.84 6.14 9.70
CA ILE A 189 -5.01 7.29 10.08
C ILE A 189 -5.84 8.57 10.04
N SER A 190 -5.58 9.48 10.97
CA SER A 190 -6.15 10.82 10.89
C SER A 190 -5.30 11.74 10.00
N SER A 191 -5.88 12.83 9.51
CA SER A 191 -5.07 13.87 8.85
C SER A 191 -4.02 14.47 9.76
N GLU A 192 -4.30 14.55 11.06
CA GLU A 192 -3.36 15.05 12.08
C GLU A 192 -2.16 14.11 12.23
N ASP A 193 -2.39 12.79 12.23
CA ASP A 193 -1.29 11.82 12.24
C ASP A 193 -0.43 11.93 10.98
N LEU A 194 -1.05 12.10 9.82
CA LEU A 194 -0.31 12.28 8.57
C LEU A 194 0.54 13.55 8.60
N GLU A 195 0.03 14.67 9.12
CA GLU A 195 0.79 15.92 9.25
C GLU A 195 1.96 15.82 10.22
N ASN A 196 1.78 15.10 11.32
CA ASN A 196 2.78 15.02 12.39
C ASN A 196 3.85 13.95 12.14
N PHE A 197 3.51 12.86 11.42
CA PHE A 197 4.35 11.67 11.34
C PHE A 197 4.71 11.24 9.91
N ALA A 198 4.08 11.81 8.87
CA ALA A 198 4.45 11.45 7.50
C ALA A 198 5.84 11.96 7.11
N TYR A 199 6.41 11.31 6.10
CA TYR A 199 7.64 11.74 5.47
C TYR A 199 7.37 12.28 4.07
N ALA A 200 7.78 13.52 3.81
CA ALA A 200 7.56 14.17 2.52
C ALA A 200 8.63 13.74 1.49
N PHE A 201 8.18 13.08 0.43
CA PHE A 201 8.98 12.79 -0.75
C PHE A 201 8.81 13.90 -1.79
N GLU A 202 9.88 14.66 -2.01
CA GLU A 202 9.90 15.69 -3.05
C GLU A 202 10.03 15.05 -4.44
N ARG A 203 9.52 15.76 -5.45
CA ARG A 203 9.63 15.32 -6.85
C ARG A 203 11.09 15.09 -7.21
N GLY A 204 11.39 13.88 -7.70
CA GLY A 204 12.73 13.48 -8.11
C GLY A 204 13.54 12.75 -7.03
N MET A 205 13.03 12.67 -5.78
CA MET A 205 13.61 11.80 -4.77
C MET A 205 13.34 10.33 -5.10
N ASN A 206 14.31 9.47 -4.77
CA ASN A 206 14.07 8.04 -4.74
C ASN A 206 13.10 7.67 -3.60
N MET A 207 12.26 6.68 -3.85
CA MET A 207 11.57 5.94 -2.79
C MET A 207 12.44 4.76 -2.37
N TYR A 208 12.34 4.34 -1.12
CA TYR A 208 13.27 3.36 -0.53
C TYR A 208 12.55 2.08 -0.10
N GLU A 209 13.22 0.95 -0.20
CA GLU A 209 12.76 -0.31 0.39
C GLU A 209 12.66 -0.15 1.92
N THR A 210 11.54 -0.56 2.50
CA THR A 210 11.26 -0.44 3.94
C THR A 210 11.53 -1.75 4.69
N ARG A 211 11.60 -2.89 3.99
CA ARG A 211 12.08 -4.18 4.51
C ARG A 211 13.61 -4.20 4.57
N LEU A 212 14.16 -3.36 5.44
CA LEU A 212 15.59 -3.22 5.65
C LEU A 212 16.19 -4.45 6.36
N PHE A 213 17.52 -4.60 6.26
CA PHE A 213 18.31 -5.61 6.98
C PHE A 213 17.86 -7.05 6.72
N GLU A 214 17.88 -7.48 5.47
CA GLU A 214 17.56 -8.86 5.08
C GLU A 214 18.65 -9.82 5.59
N GLU A 215 18.25 -10.91 6.27
CA GLU A 215 19.19 -11.90 6.80
C GLU A 215 19.97 -12.60 5.68
N LYS A 216 21.27 -12.80 5.91
CA LYS A 216 22.18 -13.51 5.01
C LYS A 216 22.83 -14.69 5.72
N LYS A 217 23.18 -15.72 4.94
CA LYS A 217 23.91 -16.88 5.45
C LYS A 217 25.37 -16.54 5.70
N SER A 218 25.95 -17.04 6.80
CA SER A 218 27.38 -16.86 7.13
C SER A 218 28.32 -17.33 6.01
N THR A 219 27.93 -18.36 5.26
CA THR A 219 28.64 -18.89 4.09
C THR A 219 28.79 -17.90 2.93
N SER A 220 28.04 -16.78 2.97
CA SER A 220 28.18 -15.66 2.04
C SER A 220 29.46 -14.83 2.29
N PHE A 221 30.05 -14.96 3.48
CA PHE A 221 31.18 -14.14 3.96
C PHE A 221 32.37 -15.00 4.40
N TYR A 222 32.10 -16.17 4.98
CA TYR A 222 33.11 -17.09 5.49
C TYR A 222 33.05 -18.44 4.77
N SER A 223 34.20 -19.11 4.71
CA SER A 223 34.40 -20.45 4.18
C SER A 223 35.17 -21.29 5.21
N ARG A 224 35.36 -22.59 4.95
CA ARG A 224 36.21 -23.44 5.78
C ARG A 224 37.67 -22.94 5.86
N ALA A 225 38.13 -22.22 4.84
CA ALA A 225 39.47 -21.63 4.78
C ALA A 225 39.53 -20.21 5.39
N GLY A 226 38.47 -19.75 6.07
CA GLY A 226 38.37 -18.40 6.63
C GLY A 226 37.57 -17.44 5.75
N VAL A 227 37.90 -16.14 5.82
CA VAL A 227 37.20 -15.08 5.09
C VAL A 227 37.24 -15.33 3.58
N ARG A 228 36.11 -15.17 2.89
CA ARG A 228 36.06 -15.34 1.43
C ARG A 228 36.83 -14.24 0.70
N ARG A 229 37.41 -14.58 -0.45
CA ARG A 229 38.21 -13.66 -1.29
C ARG A 229 37.46 -12.42 -1.78
N ASP A 230 36.14 -12.48 -1.87
CA ASP A 230 35.29 -11.38 -2.31
C ASP A 230 34.94 -10.38 -1.19
N VAL A 231 35.33 -10.67 0.06
CA VAL A 231 35.27 -9.73 1.18
C VAL A 231 36.51 -8.84 1.14
N LEU A 232 36.29 -7.54 0.99
CA LEU A 232 37.37 -6.56 0.81
C LEU A 232 37.92 -6.07 2.15
N LYS A 233 37.05 -5.93 3.15
CA LYS A 233 37.41 -5.39 4.46
C LYS A 233 36.40 -5.82 5.52
N ILE A 234 36.88 -6.03 6.75
CA ILE A 234 36.04 -6.21 7.93
C ILE A 234 36.48 -5.17 8.98
N LYS A 235 35.52 -4.48 9.60
CA LYS A 235 35.76 -3.57 10.74
C LYS A 235 34.91 -4.00 11.91
N GLU A 236 35.52 -4.20 13.06
CA GLU A 236 34.83 -4.56 14.30
C GLU A 236 34.50 -3.32 15.14
N TYR A 237 33.31 -3.31 15.73
CA TYR A 237 32.81 -2.28 16.62
C TYR A 237 32.32 -2.94 17.91
N LYS A 238 32.86 -2.48 19.05
CA LYS A 238 32.48 -2.94 20.39
C LYS A 238 31.82 -1.80 21.16
N ASN A 239 30.73 -2.11 21.85
CA ASN A 239 29.87 -1.20 22.60
C ASN A 239 29.54 0.08 21.82
N PHE A 240 29.27 -0.06 20.52
CA PHE A 240 28.93 1.08 19.68
C PHE A 240 27.57 1.63 20.11
N ASP A 241 27.44 2.94 20.24
CA ASP A 241 26.19 3.66 20.52
C ASP A 241 26.31 5.05 19.89
N SER A 242 26.12 5.11 18.57
CA SER A 242 26.26 6.36 17.81
C SER A 242 25.53 6.27 16.47
N ILE A 243 25.69 7.28 15.63
CA ILE A 243 25.07 7.37 14.31
C ILE A 243 25.98 6.73 13.26
N MET A 244 25.41 5.91 12.39
CA MET A 244 26.02 5.45 11.15
C MET A 244 25.18 5.93 9.96
N LYS A 245 25.86 6.39 8.91
CA LYS A 245 25.20 6.71 7.64
C LYS A 245 25.17 5.46 6.76
N LEU A 246 23.97 5.03 6.37
CA LEU A 246 23.79 3.94 5.42
C LEU A 246 23.85 4.49 3.99
N GLU A 247 24.51 3.72 3.14
CA GLU A 247 24.71 4.01 1.72
C GLU A 247 23.77 3.14 0.87
N ILE A 248 23.34 3.64 -0.29
CA ILE A 248 22.62 2.86 -1.30
C ILE A 248 23.59 1.85 -1.96
N GLU A 249 24.71 2.38 -2.43
CA GLU A 249 25.90 1.63 -2.83
C GLU A 249 27.15 2.42 -2.44
N LYS A 250 28.32 1.78 -2.55
CA LYS A 250 29.59 2.38 -2.11
C LYS A 250 29.72 3.86 -2.53
N SER A 251 29.78 4.75 -1.54
CA SER A 251 29.91 6.21 -1.72
C SER A 251 28.71 6.92 -2.38
N LEU A 252 27.58 6.23 -2.55
CA LEU A 252 26.31 6.79 -2.99
C LEU A 252 25.33 6.84 -1.81
N TYR A 253 24.89 8.04 -1.47
CA TYR A 253 23.97 8.30 -0.36
C TYR A 253 22.60 8.75 -0.88
N PRO A 254 21.54 8.57 -0.06
CA PRO A 254 20.25 9.22 -0.29
C PRO A 254 20.34 10.74 -0.45
N GLU A 255 19.32 11.32 -1.06
CA GLU A 255 19.21 12.76 -1.30
C GLU A 255 19.12 13.55 0.00
N LYS A 256 18.48 12.98 1.03
CA LYS A 256 18.33 13.60 2.36
C LYS A 256 19.06 12.80 3.44
N GLU A 257 19.67 13.53 4.38
CA GLU A 257 20.52 12.93 5.41
C GLU A 257 19.73 12.08 6.41
N ASP A 258 18.52 12.49 6.75
CA ASP A 258 17.58 11.81 7.64
C ASP A 258 17.26 10.37 7.18
N ILE A 259 17.13 10.12 5.87
CA ILE A 259 16.97 8.77 5.31
C ILE A 259 18.22 7.92 5.59
N SER A 260 19.41 8.53 5.56
CA SER A 260 20.68 7.82 5.67
C SER A 260 21.16 7.61 7.11
N LYS A 261 20.71 8.43 8.08
CA LYS A 261 21.25 8.45 9.45
C LYS A 261 20.53 7.42 10.32
N PHE A 262 21.25 6.39 10.74
CA PHE A 262 20.73 5.38 11.67
C PHE A 262 21.48 5.43 12.99
N LYS A 263 20.76 5.48 14.11
CA LYS A 263 21.33 5.25 15.44
C LYS A 263 21.52 3.76 15.62
N VAL A 264 22.77 3.32 15.76
CA VAL A 264 23.13 1.91 15.91
C VAL A 264 23.69 1.69 17.30
N LYS A 265 23.24 0.63 17.97
CA LYS A 265 23.70 0.24 19.30
C LYS A 265 24.01 -1.25 19.39
N GLY A 266 25.23 -1.61 19.80
CA GLY A 266 25.64 -3.00 20.07
C GLY A 266 27.07 -3.34 19.65
N ASN A 267 27.36 -4.64 19.61
CA ASN A 267 28.63 -5.21 19.17
C ASN A 267 28.44 -5.87 17.81
N PHE A 268 29.23 -5.49 16.82
CA PHE A 268 29.10 -6.01 15.47
C PHE A 268 30.36 -5.83 14.64
N LYS A 269 30.40 -6.50 13.49
CA LYS A 269 31.37 -6.22 12.43
C LYS A 269 30.66 -5.72 11.19
N LEU A 270 31.23 -4.69 10.56
CA LEU A 270 30.86 -4.31 9.20
C LEU A 270 31.75 -5.05 8.21
N ILE A 271 31.11 -5.71 7.25
CA ILE A 271 31.75 -6.50 6.20
C ILE A 271 31.51 -5.79 4.88
N TYR A 272 32.59 -5.33 4.25
CA TYR A 272 32.55 -4.63 2.97
C TYR A 272 32.84 -5.61 1.84
N LYS A 273 31.89 -5.75 0.91
CA LYS A 273 31.95 -6.71 -0.20
C LYS A 273 31.49 -6.05 -1.49
N LYS A 274 32.43 -5.87 -2.43
CA LYS A 274 32.22 -5.12 -3.69
C LYS A 274 31.61 -3.74 -3.42
N LYS A 275 30.37 -3.50 -3.87
CA LYS A 275 29.63 -2.24 -3.72
C LYS A 275 28.69 -2.22 -2.50
N LYS A 276 28.61 -3.30 -1.73
CA LYS A 276 27.66 -3.47 -0.63
C LYS A 276 28.38 -3.69 0.71
N THR A 277 27.68 -3.36 1.78
CA THR A 277 28.07 -3.47 3.17
C THR A 277 27.07 -4.38 3.87
N TYR A 278 27.58 -5.19 4.79
CA TYR A 278 26.79 -6.13 5.59
C TYR A 278 27.18 -5.98 7.05
N ILE A 279 26.29 -6.38 7.94
CA ILE A 279 26.51 -6.36 9.39
C ILE A 279 26.48 -7.79 9.94
N GLU A 280 27.54 -8.18 10.65
CA GLU A 280 27.60 -9.40 11.48
C GLU A 280 27.38 -8.99 12.94
N CYS A 281 26.33 -9.50 13.57
CA CYS A 281 25.95 -9.12 14.92
C CYS A 281 26.67 -9.99 15.95
N LEU A 282 27.60 -9.41 16.73
CA LEU A 282 28.31 -10.10 17.83
C LEU A 282 27.52 -10.07 19.15
N SER A 283 26.58 -9.13 19.26
CA SER A 283 25.49 -9.08 20.25
C SER A 283 24.16 -8.88 19.52
N ASN A 284 23.05 -8.81 20.26
CA ASN A 284 21.87 -8.15 19.69
C ASN A 284 22.23 -6.69 19.36
N VAL A 285 21.80 -6.21 18.21
CA VAL A 285 22.06 -4.84 17.73
C VAL A 285 20.71 -4.14 17.54
N SER A 286 20.57 -2.96 18.12
CA SER A 286 19.41 -2.10 17.90
C SER A 286 19.76 -1.05 16.87
N ILE A 287 18.87 -0.82 15.92
CA ILE A 287 19.04 0.18 14.86
C ILE A 287 17.77 1.02 14.80
N GLY A 288 17.89 2.34 14.89
CA GLY A 288 16.75 3.26 14.79
C GLY A 288 16.98 4.34 13.74
N ASN A 289 15.90 4.73 13.08
CA ASN A 289 15.85 5.84 12.14
C ASN A 289 14.46 6.49 12.21
N ASP A 290 14.42 7.81 12.07
CA ASP A 290 13.18 8.57 12.26
C ASP A 290 12.15 8.34 11.14
N VAL A 291 12.60 7.86 9.97
CA VAL A 291 11.78 7.61 8.77
C VAL A 291 11.38 6.14 8.68
N PHE A 292 12.30 5.21 8.88
CA PHE A 292 12.06 3.76 8.75
C PHE A 292 11.68 3.07 10.06
N GLY A 293 11.78 3.76 11.19
CA GLY A 293 11.49 3.22 12.51
C GLY A 293 12.65 2.41 13.11
N ASN A 294 12.31 1.40 13.92
CA ASN A 294 13.25 0.68 14.77
C ASN A 294 13.37 -0.80 14.41
N PHE A 295 14.60 -1.29 14.38
CA PHE A 295 14.97 -2.65 14.02
C PHE A 295 15.79 -3.31 15.12
N LYS A 296 15.58 -4.61 15.33
CA LYS A 296 16.34 -5.42 16.27
C LYS A 296 16.98 -6.59 15.54
N LEU A 297 18.30 -6.53 15.39
CA LEU A 297 19.09 -7.57 14.76
C LEU A 297 19.59 -8.54 15.83
N LYS A 298 19.53 -9.84 15.54
CA LYS A 298 19.84 -10.89 16.51
C LYS A 298 21.34 -11.20 16.52
N LYS A 299 21.86 -11.54 17.69
CA LYS A 299 23.23 -12.06 17.86
C LYS A 299 23.48 -13.27 16.93
N ASP A 300 24.71 -13.39 16.45
CA ASP A 300 25.23 -14.48 15.62
C ASP A 300 24.56 -14.59 14.24
N LYS A 301 23.93 -13.49 13.79
CA LYS A 301 23.30 -13.35 12.47
C LYS A 301 23.98 -12.30 11.61
N PHE A 302 23.72 -12.38 10.31
CA PHE A 302 24.25 -11.50 9.29
C PHE A 302 23.11 -10.84 8.55
N TYR A 303 23.24 -9.55 8.23
CA TYR A 303 22.20 -8.81 7.52
C TYR A 303 22.80 -7.92 6.43
N SER A 304 22.02 -7.60 5.40
CA SER A 304 22.34 -6.48 4.51
C SER A 304 22.44 -5.19 5.33
N PHE A 305 23.35 -4.30 4.95
CA PHE A 305 23.58 -3.03 5.66
C PHE A 305 23.78 -1.89 4.64
N ASN A 306 22.81 -1.78 3.75
CA ASN A 306 22.67 -0.74 2.73
C ASN A 306 21.20 -0.37 2.60
N LEU A 307 20.96 0.82 2.09
CA LEU A 307 19.66 1.18 1.54
C LEU A 307 19.48 0.60 0.13
N ALA A 308 18.23 0.44 -0.27
CA ALA A 308 17.85 0.08 -1.62
C ALA A 308 16.69 1.00 -2.05
N THR A 309 16.69 1.39 -3.33
CA THR A 309 15.64 2.20 -3.93
C THR A 309 14.55 1.30 -4.51
N LEU A 310 13.33 1.83 -4.62
CA LEU A 310 12.23 1.23 -5.36
C LEU A 310 12.26 1.79 -6.78
N GLY A 311 12.60 0.95 -7.76
CA GLY A 311 12.79 1.35 -9.15
C GLY A 311 13.88 0.55 -9.83
#